data_AF-A0A1A8KRP0-F1
#
_entry.id   AF-A0A1A8KRP0-F1
#
_cell.length_a   1.000
_cell.length_b   1.000
_cell.length_c   1.000
_cell.angle_alpha   90.00
_cell.angle_beta   90.00
_cell.angle_gamma   90.00
#
_symmetry.space_group_name_H-M   'P 1'
#
loop_
_entity.id
_entity.type
_entity.pdbx_description
1 polymer ?
#
loop_
_entity_poly.entity_id
_entity_poly.type
_entity_poly.pdbx_seq_one_letter_code
_entity_poly.pdbx_strand_id
1 'polypeptide(L)' 'SPEQETEIMNMVLEKNAITLRQIQRNIIENNDMFQNIDRVSLSTLDCVLRRYHLSMKQVYRVPFERNLERVKECIYCL' A
#
# COMPACT_ATOMS: atom_id res chain seq x y z
N SER A 1 -3.39 -10.99 16.67
CA SER A 1 -3.21 -12.45 16.57
C SER A 1 -2.29 -12.77 15.40
N PRO A 2 -1.47 -13.85 15.43
CA PRO A 2 -0.64 -14.26 14.29
C PRO A 2 -1.45 -14.46 12.98
N GLU A 3 -2.69 -14.94 13.07
CA GLU A 3 -3.58 -15.10 11.91
C GLU A 3 -3.95 -13.75 11.28
N GLN A 4 -4.27 -12.76 12.11
CA GLN A 4 -4.59 -11.40 11.66
C GLN A 4 -3.37 -10.69 11.05
N GLU A 5 -2.18 -10.94 11.60
CA GLU A 5 -0.94 -10.40 11.04
C GLU A 5 -0.67 -11.01 9.67
N THR A 6 -0.89 -12.31 9.50
CA THR A 6 -0.80 -13.00 8.21
C THR A 6 -1.76 -12.39 7.19
N GLU A 7 -2.98 -12.08 7.59
CA GLU A 7 -3.97 -11.45 6.71
C GLU A 7 -3.56 -10.02 6.30
N ILE A 8 -2.93 -9.27 7.21
CA ILE A 8 -2.30 -7.98 6.89
C ILE A 8 -1.21 -8.15 5.82
N MET A 9 -0.47 -9.27 5.84
CA MET A 9 0.54 -9.55 4.83
C MET A 9 -0.07 -9.87 3.47
N ASN A 10 -1.11 -10.70 3.45
CA ASN A 10 -1.85 -11.01 2.23
C ASN A 10 -2.33 -9.72 1.55
N MET A 11 -2.87 -8.77 2.32
CA MET A 11 -3.28 -7.47 1.78
C MET A 11 -2.14 -6.69 1.12
N VAL A 12 -0.93 -6.73 1.68
CA VAL A 12 0.26 -6.05 1.11
C VAL A 12 0.79 -6.77 -0.13
N LEU A 13 0.80 -8.10 -0.11
CA LEU A 13 1.30 -8.93 -1.21
C LEU A 13 0.37 -8.91 -2.43
N GLU A 14 -0.95 -8.98 -2.21
CA GLU A 14 -1.94 -8.93 -3.27
C GLU A 14 -2.01 -7.54 -3.94
N LYS A 15 -1.87 -6.48 -3.15
CA LYS A 15 -1.99 -5.10 -3.61
C LYS A 15 -0.67 -4.37 -3.47
N ASN A 16 0.18 -4.52 -4.48
CA ASN A 16 1.49 -3.86 -4.61
C ASN A 16 1.53 -2.34 -4.31
N ALA A 17 0.40 -1.63 -4.41
CA ALA A 17 0.28 -0.17 -4.23
C ALA A 17 -0.57 0.24 -3.02
N ILE A 18 -0.92 -0.70 -2.13
CA ILE A 18 -1.74 -0.40 -0.95
C ILE A 18 -0.97 0.51 0.02
N THR A 19 -1.68 1.32 0.81
CA THR A 19 -1.11 2.23 1.81
C THR A 19 -1.53 1.82 3.22
N LEU A 20 -0.78 2.23 4.25
CA LEU A 20 -1.14 1.96 5.65
C LEU A 20 -2.56 2.42 6.01
N ARG A 21 -3.03 3.54 5.44
CA ARG A 21 -4.40 4.04 5.64
C ARG A 21 -5.46 3.15 4.98
N GLN A 22 -5.13 2.49 3.87
CA GLN A 22 -6.04 1.54 3.23
C GLN A 22 -6.09 0.23 4.00
N ILE A 23 -4.94 -0.26 4.49
CA ILE A 23 -4.89 -1.42 5.39
C ILE A 23 -5.74 -1.15 6.64
N GLN A 24 -5.58 0.03 7.26
CA GLN A 24 -6.37 0.44 8.41
C GLN A 24 -7.87 0.41 8.13
N ARG A 25 -8.31 0.94 6.99
CA ARG A 25 -9.74 0.92 6.60
C ARG A 25 -10.24 -0.50 6.37
N ASN A 26 -9.49 -1.32 5.65
CA ASN A 26 -9.86 -2.72 5.43
C ASN A 26 -10.02 -3.48 6.76
N ILE A 27 -9.17 -3.21 7.76
CA ILE A 27 -9.28 -3.84 9.08
C ILE A 27 -10.59 -3.44 9.78
N ILE A 28 -10.94 -2.15 9.72
CA ILE A 28 -12.17 -1.62 10.35
C ILE A 28 -13.43 -2.10 9.59
N GLU A 29 -13.36 -2.25 8.27
CA GLU A 29 -14.48 -2.71 7.44
C GLU A 29 -14.70 -4.23 7.54
N ASN A 30 -13.64 -5.02 7.76
CA ASN A 30 -13.70 -6.49 7.84
C ASN A 30 -13.81 -6.98 9.30
N ASN A 31 -14.99 -6.79 9.89
CA ASN A 31 -15.26 -7.12 11.29
C ASN A 31 -15.08 -8.61 11.65
N ASP A 32 -15.39 -9.53 10.72
CA ASP A 32 -15.32 -10.97 10.96
C ASP A 32 -13.87 -11.48 11.11
N MET A 33 -12.96 -11.00 10.26
CA MET A 33 -11.54 -11.40 10.28
C MET A 33 -10.74 -10.70 11.39
N PHE A 34 -11.12 -9.48 11.75
CA PHE A 34 -10.40 -8.66 12.72
C PHE A 34 -11.08 -8.55 14.09
N GLN A 35 -12.05 -9.43 14.40
CA GLN A 35 -12.71 -9.52 15.71
C GLN A 35 -13.26 -8.18 16.23
N ASN A 36 -13.91 -7.40 15.37
CA ASN A 36 -14.44 -6.06 15.70
C ASN A 36 -13.37 -5.09 16.25
N ILE A 37 -12.18 -5.04 15.64
CA ILE A 37 -11.23 -3.96 15.92
C ILE A 37 -11.77 -2.66 15.32
N ASP A 38 -12.38 -1.83 16.18
CA ASP A 38 -12.90 -0.51 15.79
C ASP A 38 -11.79 0.51 15.51
N ARG A 39 -10.60 0.30 16.10
CA ARG A 39 -9.47 1.23 16.01
C ARG A 39 -8.14 0.49 15.99
N VAL A 40 -7.34 0.76 14.96
CA VAL A 40 -5.93 0.39 14.93
C VAL A 40 -5.10 1.61 14.53
N SER A 41 -3.94 1.81 15.16
CA SER A 41 -3.07 2.93 14.84
C SER A 41 -2.17 2.60 13.64
N LEU A 42 -1.79 3.62 12.87
CA LEU A 42 -0.87 3.43 11.74
C LEU A 42 0.51 2.94 12.20
N SER A 43 0.97 3.35 13.39
CA SER A 43 2.23 2.88 13.96
C SER A 43 2.17 1.42 14.39
N THR A 44 1.02 0.93 14.86
CA THR A 44 0.80 -0.49 15.11
C THR A 44 0.94 -1.29 13.82
N LEU A 45 0.32 -0.83 12.72
CA LEU A 45 0.44 -1.48 11.41
C LEU A 45 1.88 -1.45 10.89
N ASP A 46 2.57 -0.31 10.99
CA ASP A 46 3.97 -0.19 10.58
C ASP A 46 4.88 -1.15 11.39
N CYS A 47 4.66 -1.27 12.70
CA CYS A 47 5.37 -2.23 13.54
C CYS A 47 5.11 -3.68 13.12
N VAL A 48 3.85 -4.05 12.85
CA VAL A 48 3.48 -5.38 12.35
C VAL A 48 4.23 -5.69 11.06
N LEU A 49 4.21 -4.79 10.08
CA LEU A 49 4.89 -5.01 8.80
C LEU A 49 6.40 -5.20 8.97
N ARG A 50 7.03 -4.37 9.80
CA ARG A 50 8.48 -4.47 10.10
C ARG A 50 8.85 -5.78 10.77
N ARG A 51 8.01 -6.32 11.66
CA ARG A 51 8.28 -7.61 12.35
C ARG A 51 8.47 -8.78 11.39
N TYR A 52 7.85 -8.71 10.22
CA TYR A 52 7.93 -9.74 9.18
C TYR A 52 8.71 -9.25 7.96
N HIS A 53 9.52 -8.20 8.11
CA HIS A 53 10.38 -7.68 7.05
C HIS A 53 9.66 -7.22 5.78
N LEU A 54 8.38 -6.86 5.88
CA LEU A 54 7.65 -6.24 4.78
C LEU A 54 7.81 -4.73 4.84
N SER A 55 8.01 -4.14 3.66
CA SER A 55 8.00 -2.70 3.45
C SER A 55 6.93 -2.36 2.43
N MET A 56 6.25 -1.23 2.66
CA MET A 56 5.29 -0.72 1.69
C MET A 56 6.06 -0.24 0.45
N LYS A 57 5.69 -0.77 -0.72
CA LYS A 57 6.29 -0.32 -1.96
C LYS A 57 5.88 1.12 -2.22
N GLN A 58 6.86 2.01 -2.34
CA GLN A 58 6.59 3.38 -2.74
C GLN A 58 6.10 3.39 -4.19
N VAL A 59 4.89 3.90 -4.39
CA VAL A 59 4.35 4.16 -5.72
C VAL A 59 4.89 5.50 -6.18
N TYR A 60 6.00 5.49 -6.93
CA TYR A 60 6.49 6.70 -7.57
C TYR A 60 5.49 7.14 -8.63
N ARG A 61 4.78 8.24 -8.34
CA ARG A 61 4.00 8.95 -9.35
C ARG A 61 4.95 9.88 -10.06
N VAL A 62 5.24 9.54 -11.32
CA VAL A 62 6.01 10.38 -12.21
C VAL A 62 5.29 11.74 -12.35
N PRO A 63 5.89 12.87 -11.90
CA PRO A 63 5.21 14.16 -11.87
C PRO A 63 5.19 14.89 -13.22
N PHE A 64 5.54 14.21 -14.32
CA PHE A 64 5.67 14.84 -15.63
C PHE A 64 4.94 14.03 -16.71
N GLU A 65 4.32 14.74 -17.64
CA GLU A 65 3.67 14.25 -18.86
C GLU A 65 4.69 13.73 -19.89
N ARG A 66 5.59 12.80 -19.53
CA ARG A 66 6.61 12.28 -20.48
C ARG A 66 6.08 11.32 -21.56
N ASN A 67 4.80 10.94 -21.52
CA ASN A 67 4.21 9.98 -22.46
C ASN A 67 3.16 10.59 -23.40
N LEU A 68 3.11 11.91 -23.58
CA LEU A 68 2.40 12.51 -24.72
C LEU A 68 3.30 12.47 -25.96
N GLU A 69 2.77 12.04 -27.10
CA GLU A 69 3.50 12.00 -28.39
C GLU A 69 4.17 13.35 -28.72
N ARG A 70 3.52 14.46 -28.36
CA ARG A 70 4.05 15.83 -28.51
C ARG A 70 5.41 16.08 -27.84
N VAL A 71 5.72 15.42 -26.73
CA VAL A 71 7.01 15.59 -26.04
C VAL A 71 8.12 14.78 -26.74
N LYS A 72 7.74 13.71 -27.47
CA LYS A 72 8.69 12.89 -28.24
C LYS A 72 9.13 13.56 -29.54
N GLU A 73 8.28 14.39 -30.16
CA GLU A 73 8.61 15.12 -31.39
C GLU A 73 9.76 16.13 -31.20
N CYS A 74 9.87 16.75 -30.01
CA CYS A 74 10.94 17.71 -29.71
C CYS A 74 12.36 17.11 -29.71
N ILE A 75 12.52 15.79 -29.64
CA ILE A 75 13.85 15.14 -29.53
C ILE A 75 14.44 14.79 -30.92
N TYR A 76 13.64 14.79 -31.99
CA TYR A 76 14.11 14.48 -33.35
C TYR A 76 14.56 15.71 -34.16
N CYS A 77 14.56 16.90 -33.55
CA CYS A 77 15.02 18.14 -34.17
C CYS A 77 16.34 18.61 -33.53
N LEU A 78 17.42 17.86 -33.72
CA LEU A 78 18.81 18.31 -33.59
C LEU A 78 19.67 17.67 -34.68
#